data_AF-A0A2V7TXT9-F1
#
_entry.id   AF-A0A2V7TXT9-F1
#
_cell.length_a   1.000
_cell.length_b   1.000
_cell.length_c   1.000
_cell.angle_alpha   90.00
_cell.angle_beta   90.00
_cell.angle_gamma   90.00
#
_symmetry.space_group_name_H-M   'P 1'
#
loop_
_entity.id
_entity.type
_entity.pdbx_description
1 polymer ?
#
loop_
_entity_poly.entity_id
_entity_poly.type
_entity_poly.pdbx_seq_one_letter_code
_entity_poly.pdbx_strand_id
1 'polypeptide(L)'
;MRRYLVLALPAALALSLATPSSAHDVPPDVAVQAFLKPEGERLRLLVRVPLAALRDVVYPTRGPVYLDLARADASLRQAATLWIADAVELYEDEGRLSSPQIAEVRVSLPSDRSFGGWDSALEHVTGPPLPEDTEIYWSQAMLDVLFEYAIRSEASRFSIHPAFDRLGLRVVTALRFLPPGGAVRAFELENDPGLVRLDPRWHQAAGRFVALGFRHILGGVDHLLFLLCLVIPFRRLRPLVIVVSAFTVAHSITLVASAFGLAPDGLWFPPLVETLIAASILYTALENIVVAQPRRRWLIAFGFGLVHGFGFSFALRQTLQFAGSHLLTSLLAFNVGVELGQLFVLALLVPTLDLLSRRIPERTGTIVLSALVAHTGWHWMADRWERLRQFPFSWPALDAARLASATRWLMLAIAAAGLFWLWRAVLSPVARRRVAKEME
;
A
#
# COMPACT_ATOMS: atom_id res chain seq x y z
N MET A 1 -5.77 -58.72 14.41
CA MET A 1 -6.18 -57.74 13.37
C MET A 1 -7.70 -57.62 13.14
N ARG A 2 -8.52 -58.68 13.28
CA ARG A 2 -9.97 -58.62 12.97
C ARG A 2 -10.86 -57.75 13.87
N ARG A 3 -10.46 -57.43 15.11
CA ARG A 3 -11.30 -56.65 16.07
C ARG A 3 -11.25 -55.12 15.86
N TYR A 4 -10.16 -54.58 15.30
CA TYR A 4 -10.04 -53.14 15.02
C TYR A 4 -10.78 -52.72 13.75
N LEU A 5 -10.97 -53.65 12.81
CA LEU A 5 -11.70 -53.41 11.56
C LEU A 5 -13.21 -53.26 11.77
N VAL A 6 -13.77 -53.90 12.82
CA VAL A 6 -15.20 -53.85 13.13
C VAL A 6 -15.61 -52.52 13.77
N LEU A 7 -14.67 -51.80 14.41
CA LEU A 7 -14.90 -50.46 14.96
C LEU A 7 -14.62 -49.34 13.96
N ALA A 8 -13.77 -49.58 12.96
CA ALA A 8 -13.45 -48.61 11.92
C ALA A 8 -14.65 -48.34 10.97
N LEU A 9 -15.45 -49.38 10.69
CA LEU A 9 -16.59 -49.27 9.78
C LEU A 9 -17.72 -48.36 10.30
N PRO A 10 -18.20 -48.47 11.56
CA PRO A 10 -19.22 -47.57 12.09
C PRO A 10 -18.69 -46.13 12.30
N ALA A 11 -17.39 -45.96 12.62
CA ALA A 11 -16.78 -44.63 12.72
C ALA A 11 -16.68 -43.93 11.35
N ALA A 12 -16.33 -44.68 10.30
CA ALA A 12 -16.34 -44.17 8.92
C ALA A 12 -17.76 -43.84 8.44
N LEU A 13 -18.75 -44.66 8.84
CA LEU A 13 -20.16 -44.39 8.51
C LEU A 13 -20.70 -43.15 9.24
N ALA A 14 -20.29 -42.93 10.49
CA ALA A 14 -20.63 -41.73 11.26
C ALA A 14 -19.97 -40.45 10.70
N LEU A 15 -18.75 -40.55 10.16
CA LEU A 15 -18.09 -39.46 9.43
C LEU A 15 -18.75 -39.17 8.07
N SER A 16 -19.33 -40.18 7.42
CA SER A 16 -20.06 -40.03 6.15
C SER A 16 -21.49 -39.50 6.31
N LEU A 17 -22.03 -39.52 7.52
CA LEU A 17 -23.32 -38.95 7.90
C LEU A 17 -23.19 -37.51 8.43
N ALA A 18 -22.03 -36.88 8.25
CA ALA A 18 -21.88 -35.46 8.49
C ALA A 18 -22.86 -34.70 7.59
N THR A 19 -23.97 -34.26 8.18
CA THR A 19 -24.89 -33.32 7.55
C THR A 19 -24.09 -32.15 7.02
N PRO A 20 -24.30 -31.68 5.78
CA PRO A 20 -23.70 -30.44 5.35
C PRO A 20 -24.15 -29.37 6.35
N SER A 21 -23.20 -28.88 7.15
CA SER A 21 -23.45 -27.66 7.90
C SER A 21 -23.70 -26.60 6.83
N SER A 22 -24.92 -26.08 6.75
CA SER A 22 -25.16 -24.80 6.11
C SER A 22 -24.39 -23.76 6.90
N ALA A 23 -23.10 -23.64 6.60
CA ALA A 23 -22.35 -22.46 6.97
C ALA A 23 -23.09 -21.30 6.32
N HIS A 24 -23.47 -20.31 7.12
CA HIS A 24 -24.10 -19.11 6.60
C HIS A 24 -23.15 -18.52 5.56
N ASP A 25 -23.63 -18.29 4.34
CA ASP A 25 -22.84 -17.71 3.25
C ASP A 25 -22.32 -16.35 3.71
N VAL A 26 -21.05 -16.29 4.11
CA VAL A 26 -20.35 -15.04 4.37
C VAL A 26 -20.11 -14.40 3.00
N PRO A 27 -20.52 -13.15 2.76
CA PRO A 27 -20.27 -12.50 1.48
C PRO A 27 -18.77 -12.52 1.14
N PRO A 28 -18.39 -12.91 -0.09
CA PRO A 28 -16.99 -12.96 -0.47
C PRO A 28 -16.36 -11.55 -0.48
N ASP A 29 -17.09 -10.57 -0.98
CA ASP A 29 -16.67 -9.18 -1.08
C ASP A 29 -17.77 -8.24 -0.57
N VAL A 30 -17.41 -7.31 0.31
CA VAL A 30 -18.29 -6.24 0.79
C VAL A 30 -17.63 -4.89 0.58
N ALA A 31 -18.35 -3.97 -0.06
CA ALA A 31 -17.91 -2.59 -0.21
C ALA A 31 -18.65 -1.69 0.77
N VAL A 32 -17.90 -0.96 1.59
CA VAL A 32 -18.42 0.07 2.49
C VAL A 32 -18.02 1.44 1.94
N GLN A 33 -18.98 2.35 1.83
CA GLN A 33 -18.70 3.74 1.48
C GLN A 33 -18.95 4.61 2.71
N ALA A 34 -17.99 5.45 3.06
CA ALA A 34 -18.10 6.30 4.23
C ALA A 34 -17.64 7.73 3.96
N PHE A 35 -18.32 8.69 4.56
CA PHE A 35 -17.85 10.06 4.67
C PHE A 35 -17.77 10.47 6.12
N LEU A 36 -16.70 11.18 6.47
CA LEU A 36 -16.50 11.72 7.81
C LEU A 36 -16.23 13.23 7.71
N LYS A 37 -17.08 14.04 8.36
CA LYS A 37 -16.98 15.50 8.33
C LYS A 37 -17.22 16.09 9.73
N PRO A 38 -16.24 16.76 10.33
CA PRO A 38 -16.46 17.61 11.51
C PRO A 38 -17.11 18.94 11.11
N GLU A 39 -18.11 19.37 11.88
CA GLU A 39 -18.84 20.63 11.71
C GLU A 39 -19.20 21.19 13.11
N GLY A 40 -18.58 22.30 13.51
CA GLY A 40 -18.76 22.90 14.82
C GLY A 40 -18.37 21.95 15.97
N GLU A 41 -19.37 21.56 16.77
CA GLU A 41 -19.24 20.64 17.91
C GLU A 41 -19.74 19.21 17.58
N ARG A 42 -19.95 18.90 16.30
CA ARG A 42 -20.39 17.58 15.85
C ARG A 42 -19.45 16.99 14.81
N LEU A 43 -19.21 15.69 14.92
CA LEU A 43 -18.56 14.89 13.89
C LEU A 43 -19.59 13.96 13.28
N ARG A 44 -19.84 14.13 11.97
CA ARG A 44 -20.83 13.37 11.23
C ARG A 44 -20.15 12.26 10.43
N LEU A 45 -20.63 11.04 10.60
CA LEU A 45 -20.20 9.87 9.85
C LEU A 45 -21.39 9.33 9.05
N LEU A 46 -21.31 9.45 7.72
CA LEU A 46 -22.23 8.79 6.79
C LEU A 46 -21.63 7.46 6.37
N VAL A 47 -22.40 6.37 6.44
CA VAL A 47 -21.97 5.03 6.03
C VAL A 47 -23.03 4.39 5.14
N ARG A 48 -22.62 3.80 4.02
CA ARG A 48 -23.42 2.95 3.14
C ARG A 48 -22.84 1.54 3.14
N VAL A 49 -23.68 0.55 3.46
CA VAL A 49 -23.30 -0.87 3.51
C VAL A 49 -24.40 -1.72 2.86
N PRO A 50 -24.08 -2.79 2.12
CA PRO A 50 -25.08 -3.75 1.65
C PRO A 50 -25.82 -4.39 2.83
N LEU A 51 -27.15 -4.39 2.80
CA LEU A 51 -27.99 -4.94 3.87
C LEU A 51 -27.71 -6.44 4.09
N ALA A 52 -27.37 -7.17 3.01
CA ALA A 52 -26.99 -8.58 3.07
C ALA A 52 -25.72 -8.86 3.90
N ALA A 53 -24.85 -7.87 4.11
CA ALA A 53 -23.66 -8.03 4.96
C ALA A 53 -23.97 -7.90 6.46
N LEU A 54 -25.12 -7.32 6.80
CA LEU A 54 -25.56 -7.05 8.17
C LEU A 54 -26.41 -8.21 8.69
N ARG A 55 -25.71 -9.29 9.07
CA ARG A 55 -26.29 -10.58 9.46
C ARG A 55 -26.92 -10.53 10.87
N ASP A 56 -27.53 -11.61 11.32
CA ASP A 56 -28.08 -11.72 12.68
C ASP A 56 -29.16 -10.65 13.05
N VAL A 57 -29.73 -10.01 12.03
CA VAL A 57 -30.87 -9.09 12.14
C VAL A 57 -31.99 -9.59 11.24
N VAL A 58 -33.21 -9.64 11.79
CA VAL A 58 -34.39 -10.05 11.03
C VAL A 58 -35.03 -8.83 10.40
N TYR A 59 -34.99 -8.76 9.07
CA TYR A 59 -35.63 -7.70 8.30
C TYR A 59 -37.07 -8.11 7.95
N PRO A 60 -38.07 -7.23 8.17
CA PRO A 60 -39.44 -7.54 7.79
C PRO A 60 -39.57 -7.57 6.27
N THR A 61 -40.26 -8.58 5.74
CA THR A 61 -40.45 -8.74 4.30
C THR A 61 -41.94 -8.76 3.91
N ARG A 62 -42.24 -8.24 2.71
CA ARG A 62 -43.50 -8.45 1.98
C ARG A 62 -43.34 -9.68 1.11
N GLY A 63 -44.03 -10.77 1.47
CA GLY A 63 -43.79 -12.08 0.84
C GLY A 63 -42.39 -12.63 1.17
N PRO A 64 -41.85 -13.54 0.34
CA PRO A 64 -40.63 -14.27 0.68
C PRO A 64 -39.32 -13.49 0.49
N VAL A 65 -39.32 -12.34 -0.20
CA VAL A 65 -38.06 -11.71 -0.66
C VAL A 65 -38.00 -10.19 -0.63
N TYR A 66 -39.15 -9.50 -0.70
CA TYR A 66 -39.15 -8.04 -0.78
C TYR A 66 -39.09 -7.40 0.60
N LEU A 67 -38.28 -6.37 0.78
CA LEU A 67 -38.19 -5.65 2.05
C LEU A 67 -39.49 -4.88 2.31
N ASP A 68 -40.01 -4.98 3.54
CA ASP A 68 -41.17 -4.23 4.01
C ASP A 68 -40.74 -2.89 4.60
N LEU A 69 -40.65 -1.87 3.74
CA LEU A 69 -40.14 -0.55 4.09
C LEU A 69 -40.94 0.13 5.20
N ALA A 70 -42.26 -0.10 5.27
CA ALA A 70 -43.12 0.48 6.29
C ALA A 70 -42.79 -0.02 7.71
N ARG A 71 -42.19 -1.21 7.84
CA ARG A 71 -41.85 -1.83 9.14
C ARG A 71 -40.34 -1.97 9.38
N ALA A 72 -39.50 -1.64 8.41
CA ALA A 72 -38.07 -1.94 8.46
C ALA A 72 -37.27 -1.05 9.42
N ASP A 73 -37.73 0.17 9.75
CA ASP A 73 -36.94 1.19 10.47
C ASP A 73 -36.27 0.65 11.75
N ALA A 74 -37.03 -0.07 12.60
CA ALA A 74 -36.49 -0.64 13.84
C ALA A 74 -35.37 -1.66 13.58
N SER A 75 -35.54 -2.56 12.62
CA SER A 75 -34.51 -3.54 12.22
C SER A 75 -33.29 -2.87 11.60
N LEU A 76 -33.48 -1.81 10.81
CA LEU A 76 -32.38 -1.06 10.20
C LEU A 76 -31.55 -0.33 11.26
N ARG A 77 -32.19 0.30 12.26
CA ARG A 77 -31.49 0.93 13.38
C ARG A 77 -30.75 -0.10 14.24
N GLN A 78 -31.35 -1.27 14.49
CA GLN A 78 -30.69 -2.37 15.18
C GLN A 78 -29.44 -2.84 14.42
N ALA A 79 -29.54 -3.04 13.10
CA ALA A 79 -28.41 -3.40 12.25
C ALA A 79 -27.31 -2.34 12.27
N ALA A 80 -27.68 -1.07 12.18
CA ALA A 80 -26.76 0.05 12.25
C ALA A 80 -25.98 0.09 13.57
N THR A 81 -26.63 -0.19 14.71
CA THR A 81 -25.94 -0.29 16.00
C THR A 81 -24.96 -1.46 16.03
N LEU A 82 -25.46 -2.68 15.80
CA LEU A 82 -24.69 -3.91 16.01
C LEU A 82 -23.50 -4.07 15.06
N TRP A 83 -23.64 -3.64 13.81
CA TRP A 83 -22.66 -3.91 12.75
C TRP A 83 -21.86 -2.70 12.30
N ILE A 84 -22.34 -1.49 12.59
CA ILE A 84 -21.66 -0.27 12.15
C ILE A 84 -21.18 0.55 13.34
N ALA A 85 -22.06 0.95 14.26
CA ALA A 85 -21.68 1.77 15.42
C ALA A 85 -20.68 1.04 16.34
N ASP A 86 -20.94 -0.22 16.64
CA ASP A 86 -20.08 -1.03 17.52
C ASP A 86 -18.75 -1.44 16.84
N ALA A 87 -18.70 -1.43 15.51
CA ALA A 87 -17.53 -1.76 14.71
C ALA A 87 -16.60 -0.56 14.47
N VAL A 88 -17.09 0.67 14.65
CA VAL A 88 -16.32 1.89 14.37
C VAL A 88 -15.94 2.59 15.65
N GLU A 89 -14.64 2.71 15.90
CA GLU A 89 -14.13 3.56 16.96
C GLU A 89 -13.59 4.86 16.38
N LEU A 90 -14.06 6.00 16.88
CA LEU A 90 -13.55 7.33 16.54
C LEU A 90 -12.82 7.96 17.72
N TYR A 91 -11.79 8.72 17.39
CA TYR A 91 -10.93 9.40 18.35
C TYR A 91 -10.80 10.87 17.99
N GLU A 92 -10.91 11.74 18.99
CA GLU A 92 -10.55 13.15 18.92
C GLU A 92 -9.24 13.36 19.68
N ASP A 93 -8.20 13.74 18.92
CA ASP A 93 -6.79 13.67 19.28
C ASP A 93 -6.37 12.25 19.67
N GLU A 94 -6.29 11.97 20.97
CA GLU A 94 -5.99 10.64 21.53
C GLU A 94 -7.15 10.12 22.40
N GLY A 95 -8.22 10.92 22.59
CA GLY A 95 -9.38 10.54 23.37
C GLY A 95 -10.42 9.83 22.52
N ARG A 96 -10.86 8.65 22.93
CA ARG A 96 -11.96 7.94 22.28
C ARG A 96 -13.27 8.72 22.44
N LEU A 97 -14.00 8.90 21.35
CA LEU A 97 -15.33 9.50 21.36
C LEU A 97 -16.36 8.53 21.97
N SER A 98 -17.40 9.08 22.59
CA SER A 98 -18.54 8.29 23.06
C SER A 98 -19.28 7.64 21.89
N SER A 99 -20.11 6.64 22.19
CA SER A 99 -20.99 6.02 21.20
C SER A 99 -21.80 7.07 20.42
N PRO A 100 -21.96 6.89 19.09
CA PRO A 100 -22.68 7.84 18.27
C PRO A 100 -24.18 7.83 18.55
N GLN A 101 -24.83 8.93 18.22
CA GLN A 101 -26.27 8.97 18.01
C GLN A 101 -26.58 8.61 16.56
N ILE A 102 -27.56 7.72 16.33
CA ILE A 102 -28.09 7.46 14.99
C ILE A 102 -29.09 8.56 14.68
N ALA A 103 -28.69 9.54 13.87
CA ALA A 103 -29.58 10.62 13.46
C ALA A 103 -30.62 10.11 12.46
N GLU A 104 -30.19 9.42 11.40
CA GLU A 104 -31.07 8.91 10.36
C GLU A 104 -30.61 7.56 9.80
N VAL A 105 -31.56 6.76 9.34
CA VAL A 105 -31.33 5.54 8.55
C VAL A 105 -32.18 5.59 7.28
N ARG A 106 -31.62 5.12 6.16
CA ARG A 106 -32.32 5.02 4.88
C ARG A 106 -31.99 3.72 4.18
N VAL A 107 -32.99 3.17 3.51
CA VAL A 107 -32.79 2.10 2.52
C VAL A 107 -32.56 2.77 1.18
N SER A 108 -31.55 2.31 0.45
CA SER A 108 -31.30 2.75 -0.91
C SER A 108 -31.15 1.59 -1.88
N LEU A 109 -31.40 1.89 -3.16
CA LEU A 109 -31.20 0.95 -4.25
C LEU A 109 -29.70 0.79 -4.53
N PRO A 110 -29.22 -0.40 -4.93
CA PRO A 110 -27.81 -0.57 -5.30
C PRO A 110 -27.39 0.26 -6.53
N SER A 111 -28.36 0.71 -7.35
CA SER A 111 -28.12 1.64 -8.46
C SER A 111 -28.02 3.12 -8.03
N ASP A 112 -28.32 3.45 -6.78
CA ASP A 112 -28.29 4.80 -6.27
C ASP A 112 -26.85 5.35 -6.21
N ARG A 113 -26.66 6.58 -6.73
CA ARG A 113 -25.35 7.22 -6.85
C ARG A 113 -25.15 8.39 -5.88
N SER A 114 -26.02 8.58 -4.89
CA SER A 114 -25.96 9.72 -3.97
C SER A 114 -24.66 9.77 -3.15
N PHE A 115 -24.03 8.62 -2.88
CA PHE A 115 -22.71 8.52 -2.22
C PHE A 115 -21.53 8.91 -3.15
N GLY A 116 -21.79 9.58 -4.27
CA GLY A 116 -20.77 10.23 -5.10
C GLY A 116 -20.05 11.38 -4.40
N GLY A 117 -20.73 12.12 -3.51
CA GLY A 117 -20.18 13.26 -2.76
C GLY A 117 -20.87 13.45 -1.41
N TRP A 118 -20.29 14.31 -0.56
CA TRP A 118 -20.81 14.58 0.79
C TRP A 118 -22.23 15.15 0.75
N ASP A 119 -22.44 16.24 0.01
CA ASP A 119 -23.71 16.97 0.02
C ASP A 119 -24.86 16.12 -0.52
N SER A 120 -24.63 15.39 -1.62
CA SER A 120 -25.63 14.48 -2.20
C SER A 120 -25.95 13.29 -1.30
N ALA A 121 -24.96 12.76 -0.58
CA ALA A 121 -25.18 11.67 0.37
C ALA A 121 -25.98 12.15 1.59
N LEU A 122 -25.65 13.34 2.11
CA LEU A 122 -26.36 13.93 3.24
C LEU A 122 -27.81 14.29 2.85
N GLU A 123 -28.02 14.90 1.69
CA GLU A 123 -29.35 15.19 1.15
C GLU A 123 -30.19 13.92 0.96
N HIS A 124 -29.57 12.85 0.46
CA HIS A 124 -30.25 11.56 0.30
C HIS A 124 -30.68 10.97 1.65
N VAL A 125 -29.76 10.92 2.63
CA VAL A 125 -30.05 10.31 3.93
C VAL A 125 -31.05 11.12 4.75
N THR A 126 -31.01 12.44 4.67
CA THR A 126 -31.96 13.34 5.37
C THR A 126 -33.25 13.61 4.59
N GLY A 127 -33.29 13.19 3.32
CA GLY A 127 -34.43 13.32 2.44
C GLY A 127 -35.58 12.34 2.75
N PRO A 128 -36.63 12.37 1.93
CA PRO A 128 -37.77 11.47 2.06
C PRO A 128 -37.34 10.01 1.83
N PRO A 129 -37.91 9.04 2.58
CA PRO A 129 -37.65 7.63 2.35
C PRO A 129 -38.21 7.17 0.99
N LEU A 130 -37.76 5.99 0.53
CA LEU A 130 -38.36 5.34 -0.63
C LEU A 130 -39.87 5.11 -0.40
N PRO A 131 -40.71 5.23 -1.45
CA PRO A 131 -42.12 4.88 -1.37
C PRO A 131 -42.34 3.47 -0.82
N GLU A 132 -43.32 3.28 0.06
CA GLU A 132 -43.57 1.99 0.73
C GLU A 132 -43.92 0.85 -0.23
N ASP A 133 -44.46 1.19 -1.41
CA ASP A 133 -44.79 0.24 -2.47
C ASP A 133 -43.56 -0.23 -3.25
N THR A 134 -42.40 0.43 -3.11
CA THR A 134 -41.15 0.06 -3.80
C THR A 134 -40.78 -1.40 -3.57
N GLU A 135 -40.63 -2.15 -4.66
CA GLU A 135 -40.23 -3.55 -4.64
C GLU A 135 -38.71 -3.67 -4.70
N ILE A 136 -38.07 -3.87 -3.55
CA ILE A 136 -36.63 -4.12 -3.42
C ILE A 136 -36.37 -5.44 -2.71
N TYR A 137 -35.52 -6.28 -3.28
CA TYR A 137 -35.06 -7.51 -2.62
C TYR A 137 -34.20 -7.12 -1.41
N TRP A 138 -34.50 -7.66 -0.23
CA TRP A 138 -33.75 -7.31 1.00
C TRP A 138 -32.25 -7.57 0.84
N SER A 139 -31.87 -8.62 0.12
CA SER A 139 -30.47 -9.01 -0.12
C SER A 139 -29.71 -8.08 -1.08
N GLN A 140 -30.42 -7.26 -1.85
CA GLN A 140 -29.85 -6.28 -2.78
C GLN A 140 -29.91 -4.85 -2.23
N ALA A 141 -30.68 -4.62 -1.17
CA ALA A 141 -30.83 -3.33 -0.54
C ALA A 141 -29.52 -2.84 0.07
N MET A 142 -29.35 -1.53 0.09
CA MET A 142 -28.26 -0.85 0.79
C MET A 142 -28.84 -0.16 2.04
N LEU A 143 -28.09 -0.19 3.14
CA LEU A 143 -28.37 0.59 4.34
C LEU A 143 -27.44 1.79 4.39
N ASP A 144 -28.05 2.97 4.43
CA ASP A 144 -27.37 4.23 4.63
C ASP A 144 -27.67 4.75 6.03
N VAL A 145 -26.63 5.17 6.75
CA VAL A 145 -26.75 5.62 8.14
C VAL A 145 -26.00 6.93 8.33
N LEU A 146 -26.65 7.88 8.98
CA LEU A 146 -26.02 9.10 9.49
C LEU A 146 -25.82 8.97 11.00
N PHE A 147 -24.56 8.90 11.40
CA PHE A 147 -24.14 8.96 12.80
C PHE A 147 -23.66 10.37 13.15
N GLU A 148 -24.01 10.82 14.35
CA GLU A 148 -23.47 12.05 14.95
C GLU A 148 -22.72 11.74 16.25
N TYR A 149 -21.49 12.25 16.34
CA TYR A 149 -20.64 12.19 17.53
C TYR A 149 -20.46 13.60 18.08
N ALA A 150 -20.50 13.75 19.40
CA ALA A 150 -20.12 15.00 20.05
C ALA A 150 -18.59 15.15 20.03
N ILE A 151 -18.10 16.33 19.64
CA ILE A 151 -16.68 16.68 19.61
C ILE A 151 -16.45 18.03 20.29
N ARG A 152 -15.20 18.29 20.72
CA ARG A 152 -14.84 19.58 21.34
C ARG A 152 -14.56 20.64 20.28
N SER A 153 -13.99 20.26 19.15
CA SER A 153 -13.69 21.19 18.07
C SER A 153 -13.59 20.49 16.72
N GLU A 154 -14.15 21.11 15.69
CA GLU A 154 -13.96 20.67 14.31
C GLU A 154 -12.49 20.73 13.85
N ALA A 155 -11.65 21.55 14.50
CA ALA A 155 -10.23 21.69 14.19
C ALA A 155 -9.34 20.62 14.85
N SER A 156 -9.91 19.77 15.70
CA SER A 156 -9.23 18.67 16.36
C SER A 156 -8.68 17.65 15.35
N ARG A 157 -7.79 16.76 15.82
CA ARG A 157 -7.24 15.70 14.97
C ARG A 157 -8.03 14.43 15.12
N PHE A 158 -8.59 13.92 14.03
CA PHE A 158 -9.42 12.73 14.06
C PHE A 158 -8.64 11.48 13.65
N SER A 159 -8.92 10.38 14.37
CA SER A 159 -8.51 9.03 13.98
C SER A 159 -9.71 8.11 14.02
N ILE A 160 -9.68 7.07 13.19
CA ILE A 160 -10.74 6.07 13.07
C ILE A 160 -10.15 4.66 13.10
N HIS A 161 -10.79 3.75 13.81
CA HIS A 161 -10.56 2.31 13.68
C HIS A 161 -11.86 1.68 13.16
N PRO A 162 -11.97 1.45 11.83
CA PRO A 162 -13.13 0.83 11.23
C PRO A 162 -12.95 -0.70 11.18
N ALA A 163 -13.38 -1.41 12.22
CA ALA A 163 -13.27 -2.87 12.33
C ALA A 163 -14.44 -3.57 11.60
N PHE A 164 -14.51 -3.36 10.29
CA PHE A 164 -15.55 -3.93 9.43
C PHE A 164 -15.25 -5.34 8.92
N ASP A 165 -14.18 -5.98 9.39
CA ASP A 165 -13.72 -7.33 8.99
C ASP A 165 -14.78 -8.42 9.17
N ARG A 166 -15.79 -8.19 10.01
CA ARG A 166 -16.89 -9.14 10.24
C ARG A 166 -18.00 -9.11 9.17
N LEU A 167 -18.01 -8.12 8.29
CA LEU A 167 -19.05 -7.97 7.26
C LEU A 167 -18.92 -8.98 6.12
N GLY A 168 -17.70 -9.44 5.80
CA GLY A 168 -17.43 -10.35 4.68
C GLY A 168 -16.04 -10.98 4.76
N LEU A 169 -15.69 -11.85 3.81
CA LEU A 169 -14.35 -12.43 3.71
C LEU A 169 -13.31 -11.38 3.30
N ARG A 170 -13.72 -10.45 2.44
CA ARG A 170 -12.96 -9.29 2.04
C ARG A 170 -13.85 -8.05 2.11
N VAL A 171 -13.41 -7.05 2.87
CA VAL A 171 -14.16 -5.80 3.05
C VAL A 171 -13.31 -4.63 2.61
N VAL A 172 -13.82 -3.82 1.68
CA VAL A 172 -13.14 -2.60 1.22
C VAL A 172 -13.96 -1.40 1.65
N THR A 173 -13.38 -0.57 2.51
CA THR A 173 -13.96 0.67 3.00
C THR A 173 -13.36 1.86 2.27
N ALA A 174 -14.17 2.50 1.42
CA ALA A 174 -13.86 3.76 0.78
C ALA A 174 -14.29 4.91 1.72
N LEU A 175 -13.35 5.42 2.52
CA LEU A 175 -13.59 6.50 3.48
C LEU A 175 -13.11 7.84 2.90
N ARG A 176 -13.99 8.85 2.89
CA ARG A 176 -13.64 10.23 2.55
C ARG A 176 -13.73 11.11 3.79
N PHE A 177 -12.59 11.64 4.23
CA PHE A 177 -12.52 12.59 5.33
C PHE A 177 -12.48 14.03 4.80
N LEU A 178 -13.34 14.89 5.33
CA LEU A 178 -13.52 16.27 4.92
C LEU A 178 -13.11 17.21 6.08
N PRO A 179 -11.82 17.51 6.27
CA PRO A 179 -11.37 18.42 7.32
C PRO A 179 -11.87 19.86 7.06
N PRO A 180 -12.03 20.69 8.11
CA PRO A 180 -12.50 22.06 7.94
C PRO A 180 -11.48 22.87 7.14
N GLY A 181 -11.91 23.48 6.03
CA GLY A 181 -11.07 24.30 5.15
C GLY A 181 -9.92 23.55 4.44
N GLY A 182 -9.88 22.21 4.50
CA GLY A 182 -8.83 21.40 3.88
C GLY A 182 -9.31 20.63 2.66
N ALA A 183 -8.36 20.04 1.93
CA ALA A 183 -8.67 19.13 0.83
C ALA A 183 -9.29 17.83 1.36
N VAL A 184 -10.25 17.27 0.61
CA VAL A 184 -10.84 15.96 0.90
C VAL A 184 -9.73 14.90 0.85
N ARG A 185 -9.70 14.05 1.87
CA ARG A 185 -8.74 12.94 1.97
C ARG A 185 -9.49 11.63 1.74
N ALA A 186 -9.11 10.94 0.68
CA ALA A 186 -9.67 9.63 0.34
C ALA A 186 -8.78 8.52 0.90
N PHE A 187 -9.41 7.56 1.56
CA PHE A 187 -8.79 6.36 2.09
C PHE A 187 -9.49 5.14 1.49
N GLU A 188 -8.69 4.14 1.16
CA GLU A 188 -9.14 2.80 0.77
C GLU A 188 -8.55 1.83 1.79
N LEU A 189 -9.42 1.33 2.66
CA LEU A 189 -9.06 0.52 3.81
C LEU A 189 -9.58 -0.90 3.59
N GLU A 190 -8.72 -1.90 3.76
CA GLU A 190 -9.08 -3.30 3.56
C GLU A 190 -9.19 -4.02 4.91
N ASN A 191 -10.29 -4.74 5.10
CA ASN A 191 -10.65 -5.47 6.31
C ASN A 191 -10.53 -4.60 7.57
N ASP A 192 -9.76 -5.05 8.56
CA ASP A 192 -9.38 -4.24 9.72
C ASP A 192 -8.00 -3.58 9.49
N PRO A 193 -7.94 -2.27 9.18
CA PRO A 193 -6.69 -1.54 9.02
C PRO A 193 -6.04 -1.15 10.35
N GLY A 194 -6.67 -1.44 11.48
CA GLY A 194 -6.36 -0.88 12.79
C GLY A 194 -6.66 0.61 12.89
N LEU A 195 -5.98 1.31 13.79
CA LEU A 195 -6.14 2.75 13.98
C LEU A 195 -5.54 3.55 12.81
N VAL A 196 -6.40 4.25 12.07
CA VAL A 196 -6.05 5.14 10.97
C VAL A 196 -6.13 6.59 11.41
N ARG A 197 -5.00 7.30 11.36
CA ARG A 197 -4.94 8.75 11.60
C ARG A 197 -5.35 9.48 10.33
N LEU A 198 -6.47 10.20 10.37
CA LEU A 198 -7.02 10.91 9.21
C LEU A 198 -6.30 12.23 8.95
N ASP A 199 -5.81 12.85 10.02
CA ASP A 199 -4.94 14.03 9.94
C ASP A 199 -3.64 13.88 10.75
N PRO A 200 -2.66 13.11 10.25
CA PRO A 200 -1.43 12.85 10.97
C PRO A 200 -0.56 14.11 11.06
N ARG A 201 0.10 14.30 12.20
CA ARG A 201 1.20 15.27 12.33
C ARG A 201 2.41 14.83 11.51
N TRP A 202 3.26 15.77 11.12
CA TRP A 202 4.47 15.50 10.32
C TRP A 202 5.34 14.37 10.89
N HIS A 203 5.51 14.30 12.22
CA HIS A 203 6.33 13.28 12.87
C HIS A 203 5.62 11.91 12.93
N GLN A 204 4.28 11.89 13.03
CA GLN A 204 3.48 10.66 12.97
C GLN A 204 3.53 10.09 11.56
N ALA A 205 3.39 10.94 10.54
CA ALA A 205 3.56 10.56 9.15
C ALA A 205 5.00 10.06 8.90
N ALA A 206 6.01 10.81 9.31
CA ALA A 206 7.41 10.41 9.16
C ALA A 206 7.70 9.06 9.82
N GLY A 207 7.30 8.85 11.08
CA GLY A 207 7.50 7.59 11.79
C GLY A 207 6.83 6.40 11.11
N ARG A 208 5.59 6.57 10.62
CA ARG A 208 4.89 5.54 9.84
C ARG A 208 5.66 5.18 8.57
N PHE A 209 6.14 6.17 7.82
CA PHE A 209 6.85 5.94 6.56
C PHE A 209 8.27 5.40 6.76
N VAL A 210 9.00 5.78 7.83
CA VAL A 210 10.26 5.12 8.22
C VAL A 210 10.02 3.63 8.46
N ALA A 211 8.99 3.28 9.25
CA ALA A 211 8.66 1.88 9.51
C ALA A 211 8.27 1.12 8.24
N LEU A 212 7.52 1.76 7.33
CA LEU A 212 7.17 1.19 6.03
C LEU A 212 8.41 0.96 5.16
N GLY A 213 9.33 1.93 5.06
CA GLY A 213 10.57 1.79 4.30
C GLY A 213 11.49 0.69 4.84
N PHE A 214 11.57 0.59 6.17
CA PHE A 214 12.34 -0.48 6.83
C PHE A 214 11.75 -1.86 6.51
N ARG A 215 10.43 -2.03 6.66
CA ARG A 215 9.75 -3.30 6.34
C ARG A 215 9.77 -3.62 4.86
N HIS A 216 9.75 -2.61 3.99
CA HIS A 216 9.86 -2.78 2.54
C HIS A 216 11.15 -3.50 2.16
N ILE A 217 12.29 -3.12 2.75
CA ILE A 217 13.57 -3.81 2.52
C ILE A 217 13.54 -5.25 3.03
N LEU A 218 12.98 -5.49 4.22
CA LEU A 218 12.93 -6.83 4.81
C LEU A 218 11.95 -7.78 4.10
N GLY A 219 10.85 -7.27 3.56
CA GLY A 219 9.86 -8.05 2.81
C GLY A 219 10.21 -8.23 1.34
N GLY A 220 11.05 -7.36 0.78
CA GLY A 220 11.42 -7.38 -0.64
C GLY A 220 12.56 -8.35 -0.93
N VAL A 221 12.24 -9.58 -1.32
CA VAL A 221 13.25 -10.61 -1.63
C VAL A 221 14.22 -10.15 -2.74
N ASP A 222 13.74 -9.39 -3.73
CA ASP A 222 14.57 -8.73 -4.75
C ASP A 222 15.66 -7.85 -4.13
N HIS A 223 15.31 -7.04 -3.12
CA HIS A 223 16.26 -6.18 -2.42
C HIS A 223 17.25 -6.99 -1.60
N LEU A 224 16.79 -8.04 -0.92
CA LEU A 224 17.67 -8.91 -0.14
C LEU A 224 18.69 -9.65 -1.02
N LEU A 225 18.25 -10.20 -2.17
CA LEU A 225 19.16 -10.84 -3.12
C LEU A 225 20.13 -9.83 -3.74
N PHE A 226 19.66 -8.62 -4.07
CA PHE A 226 20.53 -7.56 -4.57
C PHE A 226 21.59 -7.15 -3.53
N LEU A 227 21.19 -6.92 -2.27
CA LEU A 227 22.11 -6.62 -1.16
C LEU A 227 23.09 -7.77 -0.92
N LEU A 228 22.63 -9.02 -0.97
CA LEU A 228 23.50 -10.19 -0.88
C LEU A 228 24.55 -10.18 -2.00
N CYS A 229 24.14 -9.95 -3.24
CA CYS A 229 25.04 -9.75 -4.37
C CYS A 229 26.06 -8.65 -4.09
N LEU A 230 25.65 -7.53 -3.51
CA LEU A 230 26.55 -6.44 -3.14
C LEU A 230 27.57 -6.83 -2.05
N VAL A 231 27.20 -7.63 -1.07
CA VAL A 231 28.11 -8.00 0.04
C VAL A 231 29.10 -9.10 -0.36
N ILE A 232 28.71 -10.05 -1.23
CA ILE A 232 29.51 -11.23 -1.58
C ILE A 232 30.99 -10.92 -1.89
N PRO A 233 31.35 -10.01 -2.84
CA PRO A 233 32.74 -9.75 -3.19
C PRO A 233 33.45 -8.76 -2.24
N PHE A 234 32.72 -8.00 -1.41
CA PHE A 234 33.28 -6.96 -0.55
C PHE A 234 32.68 -7.03 0.86
N ARG A 235 33.39 -7.63 1.82
CA ARG A 235 32.97 -7.71 3.22
C ARG A 235 33.35 -6.48 4.08
N ARG A 236 33.66 -5.34 3.44
CA ARG A 236 34.03 -4.10 4.15
C ARG A 236 32.82 -3.18 4.27
N LEU A 237 32.47 -2.81 5.49
CA LEU A 237 31.29 -1.97 5.75
C LEU A 237 31.38 -0.58 5.10
N ARG A 238 32.52 0.12 5.20
CA ARG A 238 32.63 1.51 4.68
C ARG A 238 32.33 1.63 3.17
N PRO A 239 32.94 0.83 2.27
CA PRO A 239 32.58 0.87 0.86
C PRO A 239 31.14 0.45 0.59
N LEU A 240 30.62 -0.53 1.33
CA LEU A 240 29.24 -1.00 1.16
C LEU A 240 28.23 0.09 1.49
N VAL A 241 28.43 0.84 2.58
CA VAL A 241 27.58 1.97 2.95
C VAL A 241 27.50 2.97 1.80
N ILE A 242 28.64 3.35 1.19
CA ILE A 242 28.63 4.28 0.04
C ILE A 242 27.81 3.74 -1.14
N VAL A 243 27.94 2.44 -1.44
CA VAL A 243 27.22 1.81 -2.55
C VAL A 243 25.71 1.75 -2.28
N VAL A 244 25.33 1.37 -1.06
CA VAL A 244 23.94 1.27 -0.62
C VAL A 244 23.29 2.65 -0.56
N SER A 245 23.98 3.66 0.00
CA SER A 245 23.46 5.03 -0.01
C SER A 245 23.32 5.59 -1.43
N ALA A 246 24.23 5.25 -2.37
CA ALA A 246 24.08 5.63 -3.77
C ALA A 246 22.83 5.00 -4.41
N PHE A 247 22.52 3.74 -4.08
CA PHE A 247 21.26 3.10 -4.48
C PHE A 247 20.05 3.82 -3.88
N THR A 248 20.07 4.16 -2.59
CA THR A 248 18.96 4.85 -1.90
C THR A 248 18.71 6.23 -2.47
N VAL A 249 19.77 6.99 -2.79
CA VAL A 249 19.64 8.30 -3.46
C VAL A 249 18.98 8.15 -4.81
N ALA A 250 19.41 7.19 -5.63
CA ALA A 250 18.80 6.93 -6.93
C ALA A 250 17.34 6.48 -6.83
N HIS A 251 17.06 5.56 -5.89
CA HIS A 251 15.70 5.11 -5.57
C HIS A 251 14.82 6.29 -5.16
N SER A 252 15.33 7.18 -4.30
CA SER A 252 14.61 8.38 -3.85
C SER A 252 14.21 9.26 -5.03
N ILE A 253 15.11 9.45 -6.00
CA ILE A 253 14.85 10.27 -7.19
C ILE A 253 13.67 9.71 -7.99
N THR A 254 13.65 8.42 -8.30
CA THR A 254 12.59 7.85 -9.16
C THR A 254 11.28 7.65 -8.40
N LEU A 255 11.35 7.37 -7.10
CA LEU A 255 10.18 7.29 -6.22
C LEU A 255 9.49 8.66 -6.08
N VAL A 256 10.25 9.74 -5.85
CA VAL A 256 9.72 11.11 -5.83
C VAL A 256 9.17 11.49 -7.21
N ALA A 257 9.90 11.19 -8.29
CA ALA A 257 9.42 11.47 -9.64
C ALA A 257 8.09 10.77 -9.93
N SER A 258 7.96 9.51 -9.53
CA SER A 258 6.71 8.75 -9.70
C SER A 258 5.56 9.27 -8.84
N ALA A 259 5.83 9.80 -7.64
CA ALA A 259 4.83 10.42 -6.78
C ALA A 259 4.27 11.72 -7.39
N PHE A 260 5.08 12.46 -8.16
CA PHE A 260 4.66 13.64 -8.93
C PHE A 260 4.09 13.31 -10.32
N GLY A 261 3.83 12.03 -10.62
CA GLY A 261 3.22 11.63 -11.89
C GLY A 261 4.15 11.76 -13.11
N LEU A 262 5.47 11.64 -12.91
CA LEU A 262 6.45 11.63 -14.00
C LEU A 262 6.75 10.23 -14.54
N ALA A 263 6.33 9.19 -13.82
CA ALA A 263 6.43 7.80 -14.28
C ALA A 263 5.38 7.52 -15.38
N PRO A 264 5.69 6.68 -16.37
CA PRO A 264 4.71 6.23 -17.36
C PRO A 264 3.53 5.48 -16.71
N ASP A 265 2.30 5.81 -17.10
CA ASP A 265 1.08 5.15 -16.62
C ASP A 265 0.65 3.95 -17.50
N GLY A 266 1.51 3.51 -18.43
CA GLY A 266 1.22 2.37 -19.30
C GLY A 266 1.23 1.04 -18.52
N LEU A 267 0.28 0.15 -18.78
CA LEU A 267 0.21 -1.18 -18.16
C LEU A 267 1.47 -2.04 -18.40
N TRP A 268 2.24 -1.74 -19.44
CA TRP A 268 3.53 -2.38 -19.75
C TRP A 268 4.68 -1.94 -18.84
N PHE A 269 4.56 -0.79 -18.17
CA PHE A 269 5.65 -0.18 -17.41
C PHE A 269 6.00 -0.95 -16.12
N PRO A 270 5.04 -1.35 -15.25
CA PRO A 270 5.38 -2.18 -14.08
C PRO A 270 6.08 -3.50 -14.45
N PRO A 271 5.59 -4.33 -15.41
CA PRO A 271 6.28 -5.54 -15.85
C PRO A 271 7.68 -5.29 -16.42
N LEU A 272 7.88 -4.16 -17.12
CA LEU A 272 9.20 -3.76 -17.61
C LEU A 272 10.15 -3.50 -16.44
N VAL A 273 9.72 -2.70 -15.46
CA VAL A 273 10.53 -2.37 -14.30
C VAL A 273 10.84 -3.63 -13.48
N GLU A 274 9.86 -4.50 -13.24
CA GLU A 274 10.05 -5.79 -12.58
C GLU A 274 11.10 -6.66 -13.30
N THR A 275 11.05 -6.72 -14.63
CA THR A 275 12.02 -7.46 -15.45
C THR A 275 13.43 -6.86 -15.32
N LEU A 276 13.54 -5.54 -15.36
CA LEU A 276 14.83 -4.84 -15.20
C LEU A 276 15.42 -5.02 -13.79
N ILE A 277 14.58 -5.11 -12.76
CA ILE A 277 14.99 -5.46 -11.39
C ILE A 277 15.56 -6.89 -11.34
N ALA A 278 14.90 -7.87 -11.96
CA ALA A 278 15.43 -9.23 -11.99
C ALA A 278 16.72 -9.32 -12.83
N ALA A 279 16.79 -8.59 -13.94
CA ALA A 279 17.99 -8.49 -14.77
C ALA A 279 19.16 -7.83 -14.03
N SER A 280 18.91 -6.84 -13.16
CA SER A 280 19.97 -6.21 -12.35
C SER A 280 20.59 -7.18 -11.35
N ILE A 281 19.76 -8.03 -10.71
CA ILE A 281 20.21 -9.08 -9.80
C ILE A 281 21.07 -10.10 -10.54
N LEU A 282 20.57 -10.60 -11.69
CA LEU A 282 21.31 -11.51 -12.55
C LEU A 282 22.65 -10.92 -13.00
N TYR A 283 22.64 -9.68 -13.50
CA TYR A 283 23.84 -8.98 -13.92
C TYR A 283 24.87 -8.89 -12.79
N THR A 284 24.45 -8.45 -11.61
CA THR A 284 25.35 -8.29 -10.46
C THR A 284 25.93 -9.63 -10.00
N ALA A 285 25.13 -10.69 -10.06
CA ALA A 285 25.58 -12.04 -9.73
C ALA A 285 26.62 -12.55 -10.75
N LEU A 286 26.38 -12.36 -12.04
CA LEU A 286 27.35 -12.72 -13.08
C LEU A 286 28.63 -11.88 -13.01
N GLU A 287 28.51 -10.58 -12.73
CA GLU A 287 29.66 -9.69 -12.52
C GLU A 287 30.54 -10.21 -11.37
N ASN A 288 29.96 -10.66 -10.25
CA ASN A 288 30.71 -11.24 -9.14
C ASN A 288 31.50 -12.51 -9.53
N ILE A 289 30.95 -13.31 -10.44
CA ILE A 289 31.61 -14.53 -10.94
C ILE A 289 32.79 -14.14 -11.84
N VAL A 290 32.58 -13.23 -12.79
CA VAL A 290 33.59 -12.88 -13.79
C VAL A 290 34.67 -11.95 -13.24
N VAL A 291 34.27 -10.93 -12.47
CA VAL A 291 35.14 -9.83 -12.01
C VAL A 291 35.46 -10.00 -10.53
N ALA A 292 36.74 -10.23 -10.21
CA ALA A 292 37.18 -10.43 -8.83
C ALA A 292 37.11 -9.15 -7.97
N GLN A 293 37.31 -7.98 -8.56
CA GLN A 293 37.23 -6.68 -7.86
C GLN A 293 36.50 -5.64 -8.71
N PRO A 294 35.16 -5.61 -8.69
CA PRO A 294 34.40 -4.64 -9.47
C PRO A 294 34.73 -3.21 -9.04
N ARG A 295 35.27 -2.42 -9.98
CA ARG A 295 35.52 -0.98 -9.78
C ARG A 295 34.24 -0.21 -10.10
N ARG A 296 33.96 0.86 -9.33
CA ARG A 296 32.80 1.77 -9.53
C ARG A 296 31.42 1.15 -9.26
N ARG A 297 31.33 0.20 -8.33
CA ARG A 297 30.08 -0.46 -7.97
C ARG A 297 28.96 0.48 -7.52
N TRP A 298 29.32 1.64 -6.98
CA TRP A 298 28.36 2.68 -6.62
C TRP A 298 27.60 3.24 -7.83
N LEU A 299 28.21 3.29 -9.03
CA LEU A 299 27.51 3.71 -10.26
C LEU A 299 26.48 2.68 -10.71
N ILE A 300 26.85 1.40 -10.65
CA ILE A 300 25.95 0.28 -10.98
C ILE A 300 24.77 0.27 -10.00
N ALA A 301 25.06 0.36 -8.71
CA ALA A 301 24.03 0.44 -7.67
C ALA A 301 23.14 1.69 -7.80
N PHE A 302 23.71 2.83 -8.19
CA PHE A 302 22.93 4.03 -8.52
C PHE A 302 21.99 3.77 -9.72
N GLY A 303 22.50 3.21 -10.82
CA GLY A 303 21.68 2.87 -11.98
C GLY A 303 20.52 1.91 -11.66
N PHE A 304 20.79 0.90 -10.84
CA PHE A 304 19.76 -0.04 -10.38
C PHE A 304 18.80 0.59 -9.37
N GLY A 305 19.27 1.48 -8.50
CA GLY A 305 18.41 2.24 -7.59
C GLY A 305 17.35 3.04 -8.35
N LEU A 306 17.69 3.64 -9.51
CA LEU A 306 16.72 4.34 -10.36
C LEU A 306 15.58 3.39 -10.79
N VAL A 307 15.93 2.21 -11.29
CA VAL A 307 14.94 1.20 -11.71
C VAL A 307 14.09 0.73 -10.52
N HIS A 308 14.73 0.38 -9.40
CA HIS A 308 14.04 -0.15 -8.22
C HIS A 308 13.04 0.86 -7.64
N GLY A 309 13.37 2.16 -7.62
CA GLY A 309 12.45 3.18 -7.13
C GLY A 309 11.17 3.33 -7.97
N PHE A 310 11.21 2.99 -9.27
CA PHE A 310 9.99 2.86 -10.08
C PHE A 310 9.20 1.59 -9.76
N GLY A 311 9.85 0.49 -9.36
CA GLY A 311 9.17 -0.77 -9.10
C GLY A 311 8.26 -0.68 -7.88
N PHE A 312 8.70 0.07 -6.86
CA PHE A 312 7.92 0.25 -5.64
C PHE A 312 6.89 1.37 -5.70
N SER A 313 6.97 2.27 -6.69
CA SER A 313 6.12 3.47 -6.70
C SER A 313 4.62 3.16 -6.78
N PHE A 314 4.24 2.06 -7.44
CA PHE A 314 2.85 1.59 -7.54
C PHE A 314 2.26 1.19 -6.20
N ALA A 315 2.97 0.36 -5.43
CA ALA A 315 2.56 -0.03 -4.08
C ALA A 315 2.59 1.18 -3.12
N LEU A 316 3.53 2.09 -3.31
CA LEU A 316 3.62 3.30 -2.51
C LEU A 316 2.39 4.20 -2.71
N ARG A 317 1.87 4.35 -3.94
CA ARG A 317 0.68 5.17 -4.23
C ARG A 317 -0.51 4.80 -3.33
N GLN A 318 -0.74 3.50 -3.11
CA GLN A 318 -1.78 3.01 -2.20
C GLN A 318 -1.50 3.40 -0.74
N THR A 319 -0.24 3.54 -0.35
CA THR A 319 0.15 3.90 1.02
C THR A 319 0.21 5.42 1.24
N LEU A 320 0.33 6.23 0.18
CA LEU A 320 0.40 7.68 0.26
C LEU A 320 -0.86 8.32 0.88
N GLN A 321 -2.00 7.62 0.86
CA GLN A 321 -3.22 8.06 1.54
C GLN A 321 -2.98 8.37 3.04
N PHE A 322 -2.01 7.71 3.68
CA PHE A 322 -1.67 7.91 5.09
C PHE A 322 -0.65 9.04 5.35
N ALA A 323 -0.21 9.76 4.32
CA ALA A 323 0.75 10.86 4.46
C ALA A 323 0.10 12.18 4.91
N GLY A 324 -1.23 12.31 4.84
CA GLY A 324 -1.93 13.56 5.08
C GLY A 324 -1.45 14.67 4.14
N SER A 325 -1.19 15.87 4.68
CA SER A 325 -0.59 16.99 3.94
C SER A 325 0.95 16.89 3.81
N HIS A 326 1.57 15.85 4.36
CA HIS A 326 3.02 15.72 4.51
C HIS A 326 3.65 14.75 3.49
N LEU A 327 3.27 14.87 2.21
CA LEU A 327 3.72 13.97 1.15
C LEU A 327 5.26 13.93 1.06
N LEU A 328 5.92 15.08 0.86
CA LEU A 328 7.38 15.12 0.70
C LEU A 328 8.11 14.58 1.94
N THR A 329 7.66 14.95 3.13
CA THR A 329 8.22 14.45 4.40
C THR A 329 8.08 12.94 4.50
N SER A 330 6.93 12.39 4.09
CA SER A 330 6.66 10.95 4.09
C SER A 330 7.54 10.21 3.08
N LEU A 331 7.76 10.77 1.88
CA LEU A 331 8.67 10.18 0.88
C LEU A 331 10.13 10.19 1.36
N LEU A 332 10.59 11.28 1.98
CA LEU A 332 11.95 11.34 2.54
C LEU A 332 12.10 10.38 3.72
N ALA A 333 11.13 10.35 4.63
CA ALA A 333 11.09 9.44 5.77
C ALA A 333 11.07 7.98 5.34
N PHE A 334 10.35 7.65 4.26
CA PHE A 334 10.38 6.32 3.66
C PHE A 334 11.80 5.91 3.25
N ASN A 335 12.52 6.79 2.55
CA ASN A 335 13.90 6.50 2.12
C ASN A 335 14.88 6.42 3.29
N VAL A 336 14.65 7.16 4.38
CA VAL A 336 15.39 6.96 5.64
C VAL A 336 15.13 5.55 6.19
N GLY A 337 13.89 5.08 6.18
CA GLY A 337 13.53 3.71 6.54
C GLY A 337 14.23 2.66 5.66
N VAL A 338 14.28 2.91 4.35
CA VAL A 338 14.98 2.05 3.37
C VAL A 338 16.48 1.94 3.71
N GLU A 339 17.16 3.08 3.91
CA GLU A 339 18.58 3.09 4.28
C GLU A 339 18.82 2.32 5.59
N LEU A 340 17.99 2.57 6.62
CA LEU A 340 18.08 1.85 7.90
C LEU A 340 17.89 0.34 7.73
N GLY A 341 16.95 -0.08 6.89
CA GLY A 341 16.71 -1.49 6.56
C GLY A 341 17.92 -2.13 5.88
N GLN A 342 18.52 -1.43 4.91
CA GLN A 342 19.71 -1.93 4.21
C GLN A 342 20.91 -2.00 5.16
N LEU A 343 21.15 -0.99 5.97
CA LEU A 343 22.23 -0.99 6.97
C LEU A 343 22.05 -2.13 7.99
N PHE A 344 20.82 -2.40 8.42
CA PHE A 344 20.51 -3.53 9.29
C PHE A 344 20.84 -4.87 8.61
N VAL A 345 20.41 -5.08 7.36
CA VAL A 345 20.73 -6.29 6.59
C VAL A 345 22.25 -6.43 6.40
N LEU A 346 22.97 -5.34 6.09
CA LEU A 346 24.43 -5.34 5.98
C LEU A 346 25.10 -5.75 7.30
N ALA A 347 24.63 -5.22 8.42
CA ALA A 347 25.14 -5.54 9.75
C ALA A 347 24.98 -7.03 10.10
N LEU A 348 24.01 -7.73 9.51
CA LEU A 348 23.82 -9.18 9.66
C LEU A 348 24.61 -10.00 8.62
N LEU A 349 24.56 -9.60 7.34
CA LEU A 349 25.17 -10.37 6.25
C LEU A 349 26.69 -10.35 6.28
N VAL A 350 27.30 -9.20 6.58
CA VAL A 350 28.76 -9.05 6.60
C VAL A 350 29.43 -10.02 7.60
N PRO A 351 29.06 -10.05 8.90
CA PRO A 351 29.68 -10.99 9.84
C PRO A 351 29.35 -12.45 9.51
N THR A 352 28.15 -12.73 9.00
CA THR A 352 27.75 -14.09 8.60
C THR A 352 28.65 -14.62 7.47
N LEU A 353 28.90 -13.80 6.45
CA LEU A 353 29.75 -14.17 5.33
C LEU A 353 31.24 -14.20 5.73
N ASP A 354 31.68 -13.36 6.66
CA ASP A 354 33.04 -13.39 7.21
C ASP A 354 33.29 -14.72 7.96
N LEU A 355 32.33 -15.16 8.79
CA LEU A 355 32.40 -16.45 9.47
C LEU A 355 32.45 -17.62 8.49
N LEU A 356 31.65 -17.57 7.41
CA LEU A 356 31.63 -18.61 6.38
C LEU A 356 32.96 -18.67 5.60
N SER A 357 33.58 -17.52 5.32
CA SER A 357 34.89 -17.48 4.65
C SER A 357 36.03 -18.11 5.43
N ARG A 358 35.88 -18.32 6.75
CA ARG A 358 36.86 -19.09 7.53
C ARG A 358 36.88 -20.56 7.15
N ARG A 359 35.81 -21.08 6.54
CA ARG A 359 35.68 -22.49 6.15
C ARG A 359 35.81 -22.74 4.65
N ILE A 360 35.53 -21.73 3.82
CA ILE A 360 35.51 -21.86 2.36
C ILE A 360 36.39 -20.76 1.75
N PRO A 361 37.27 -21.07 0.78
CA PRO A 361 38.04 -20.05 0.08
C PRO A 361 37.13 -18.96 -0.50
N GLU A 362 37.49 -17.69 -0.29
CA GLU A 362 36.62 -16.55 -0.61
C GLU A 362 36.15 -16.53 -2.06
N ARG A 363 37.02 -16.92 -2.99
CA ARG A 363 36.69 -16.97 -4.42
C ARG A 363 35.68 -18.06 -4.74
N THR A 364 35.86 -19.26 -4.18
CA THR A 364 34.93 -20.38 -4.34
C THR A 364 33.57 -20.04 -3.76
N GLY A 365 33.54 -19.48 -2.54
CA GLY A 365 32.30 -19.03 -1.90
C GLY A 365 31.57 -17.95 -2.72
N THR A 366 32.32 -16.97 -3.24
CA THR A 366 31.78 -15.93 -4.14
C THR A 366 31.15 -16.53 -5.40
N ILE A 367 31.82 -17.46 -6.07
CA ILE A 367 31.33 -18.07 -7.30
C ILE A 367 30.07 -18.91 -7.01
N VAL A 368 30.09 -19.75 -5.97
CA VAL A 368 28.96 -20.62 -5.63
C VAL A 368 27.74 -19.81 -5.24
N LEU A 369 27.88 -18.86 -4.32
CA LEU A 369 26.75 -18.01 -3.90
C LEU A 369 26.22 -17.17 -5.05
N SER A 370 27.10 -16.58 -5.86
CA SER A 370 26.67 -15.80 -7.02
C SER A 370 26.02 -16.67 -8.09
N ALA A 371 26.45 -17.92 -8.28
CA ALA A 371 25.81 -18.85 -9.22
C ALA A 371 24.38 -19.21 -8.78
N LEU A 372 24.15 -19.41 -7.47
CA LEU A 372 22.80 -19.65 -6.93
C LEU A 372 21.89 -18.43 -7.11
N VAL A 373 22.41 -17.22 -6.84
CA VAL A 373 21.64 -15.99 -7.06
C VAL A 373 21.41 -15.74 -8.56
N ALA A 374 22.40 -16.00 -9.42
CA ALA A 374 22.26 -15.89 -10.86
C ALA A 374 21.20 -16.85 -11.40
N HIS A 375 21.19 -18.11 -10.94
CA HIS A 375 20.17 -19.08 -11.31
C HIS A 375 18.77 -18.60 -10.92
N THR A 376 18.60 -18.13 -9.68
CA THR A 376 17.32 -17.58 -9.20
C THR A 376 16.89 -16.35 -9.99
N GLY A 377 17.82 -15.40 -10.19
CA GLY A 377 17.58 -14.18 -10.95
C GLY A 377 17.24 -14.44 -12.42
N TRP A 378 17.83 -15.47 -13.03
CA TRP A 378 17.49 -15.91 -14.39
C TRP A 378 16.04 -16.36 -14.48
N HIS A 379 15.59 -17.23 -13.56
CA HIS A 379 14.20 -17.69 -13.53
C HIS A 379 13.22 -16.53 -13.33
N TRP A 380 13.47 -15.65 -12.36
CA TRP A 380 12.61 -14.49 -12.13
C TRP A 380 12.59 -13.52 -13.32
N MET A 381 13.74 -13.31 -13.97
CA MET A 381 13.81 -12.47 -15.17
C MET A 381 12.99 -13.08 -16.30
N ALA A 382 13.08 -14.40 -16.51
CA ALA A 382 12.29 -15.11 -17.52
C ALA A 382 10.78 -15.01 -17.23
N ASP A 383 10.35 -15.27 -15.99
CA ASP A 383 8.94 -15.20 -15.59
C ASP A 383 8.37 -13.78 -15.79
N ARG A 384 9.13 -12.75 -15.42
CA ARG A 384 8.71 -11.34 -15.54
C ARG A 384 8.75 -10.88 -17.01
N TRP A 385 9.71 -11.35 -17.79
CA TRP A 385 9.77 -11.12 -19.23
C TRP A 385 8.57 -11.74 -19.95
N GLU A 386 8.14 -12.93 -19.54
CA GLU A 386 6.95 -13.59 -20.07
C GLU A 386 5.66 -12.79 -19.82
N ARG A 387 5.57 -12.08 -18.69
CA ARG A 387 4.46 -11.12 -18.45
C ARG A 387 4.60 -9.89 -19.34
N LEU A 388 5.81 -9.34 -19.49
CA LEU A 388 6.05 -8.16 -20.30
C LEU A 388 5.71 -8.39 -21.78
N ARG A 389 6.10 -9.52 -22.36
CA ARG A 389 5.85 -9.84 -23.78
C ARG A 389 4.37 -10.03 -24.13
N GLN A 390 3.48 -10.17 -23.14
CA GLN A 390 2.04 -10.24 -23.36
C GLN A 390 1.45 -8.87 -23.74
N PHE A 391 2.16 -7.78 -23.44
CA PHE A 391 1.75 -6.44 -23.84
C PHE A 391 2.19 -6.17 -25.28
N PRO A 392 1.27 -5.98 -26.23
CA PRO A 392 1.63 -5.66 -27.60
C PRO A 392 2.33 -4.30 -27.62
N PHE A 393 3.57 -4.28 -28.11
CA PHE A 393 4.29 -3.04 -28.37
C PHE A 393 3.69 -2.35 -29.59
N SER A 394 2.67 -1.52 -29.37
CA SER A 394 2.17 -0.59 -30.38
C SER A 394 2.89 0.74 -30.22
N TRP A 395 3.38 1.31 -31.32
CA TRP A 395 3.98 2.64 -31.28
C TRP A 395 2.92 3.63 -30.79
N PRO A 396 3.16 4.31 -29.65
CA PRO A 396 2.19 5.24 -29.12
C PRO A 396 2.00 6.41 -30.10
N ALA A 397 0.75 6.73 -30.45
CA ALA A 397 0.42 7.97 -31.15
C ALA A 397 0.96 9.19 -30.38
N LEU A 398 1.53 10.18 -31.06
CA LEU A 398 2.00 11.41 -30.40
C LEU A 398 0.79 12.25 -29.97
N ASP A 399 0.37 12.10 -28.72
CA ASP A 399 -0.67 12.91 -28.10
C ASP A 399 -0.07 14.00 -27.21
N ALA A 400 -0.89 15.00 -26.85
CA ALA A 400 -0.47 16.13 -26.03
C ALA A 400 0.07 15.68 -24.65
N ALA A 401 -0.45 14.58 -24.10
CA ALA A 401 -0.01 14.02 -22.82
C ALA A 401 1.42 13.46 -22.90
N ARG A 402 1.75 12.74 -23.98
CA ARG A 402 3.10 12.22 -24.23
C ARG A 402 4.10 13.31 -24.56
N LEU A 403 3.70 14.32 -25.34
CA LEU A 403 4.51 15.52 -25.55
C LEU A 403 4.79 16.22 -24.21
N ALA A 404 3.78 16.45 -23.37
CA ALA A 404 3.95 17.04 -22.05
C ALA A 404 4.84 16.19 -21.12
N SER A 405 4.77 14.86 -21.19
CA SER A 405 5.67 13.96 -20.45
C SER A 405 7.11 14.09 -20.96
N ALA A 406 7.31 14.04 -22.28
CA ALA A 406 8.62 14.20 -22.91
C ALA A 406 9.25 15.57 -22.59
N THR A 407 8.46 16.66 -22.61
CA THR A 407 8.93 18.00 -22.22
C THR A 407 9.29 18.04 -20.74
N ARG A 408 8.53 17.38 -19.85
CA ARG A 408 8.87 17.28 -18.41
C ARG A 408 10.18 16.54 -18.19
N TRP A 409 10.40 15.42 -18.89
CA TRP A 409 11.66 14.69 -18.86
C TRP A 409 12.83 15.50 -19.43
N LEU A 410 12.60 16.24 -20.52
CA LEU A 410 13.59 17.14 -21.10
C LEU A 410 13.97 18.27 -20.14
N MET A 411 12.99 18.90 -19.49
CA MET A 411 13.22 19.94 -18.48
C MET A 411 14.04 19.40 -17.30
N LEU A 412 13.73 18.19 -16.82
CA LEU A 412 14.49 17.54 -15.75
C LEU A 412 15.92 17.19 -16.19
N ALA A 413 16.11 16.69 -17.42
CA ALA A 413 17.42 16.41 -17.97
C ALA A 413 18.27 17.69 -18.11
N ILE A 414 17.67 18.78 -18.60
CA ILE A 414 18.31 20.10 -18.68
C ILE A 414 18.65 20.63 -17.29
N ALA A 415 17.72 20.53 -16.32
CA ALA A 415 17.97 20.96 -14.95
C ALA A 415 19.10 20.16 -14.29
N ALA A 416 19.11 18.83 -14.47
CA ALA A 416 20.18 17.96 -13.97
C ALA A 416 21.53 18.27 -14.64
N ALA A 417 21.55 18.47 -15.96
CA ALA A 417 22.74 18.88 -16.70
C ALA A 417 23.24 20.27 -16.27
N GLY A 418 22.33 21.21 -16.03
CA GLY A 418 22.61 22.53 -15.50
C GLY A 418 23.20 22.48 -14.09
N LEU A 419 22.61 21.69 -13.19
CA LEU A 419 23.13 21.47 -11.83
C LEU A 419 24.53 20.83 -11.86
N PHE A 420 24.72 19.83 -12.72
CA PHE A 420 26.01 19.17 -12.91
C PHE A 420 27.07 20.12 -13.47
N TRP A 421 26.70 20.97 -14.43
CA TRP A 421 27.56 22.00 -14.98
C TRP A 421 27.95 23.04 -13.91
N LEU A 422 26.97 23.54 -13.14
CA LEU A 422 27.19 24.45 -12.02
C LEU A 422 28.09 23.84 -10.95
N TRP A 423 27.85 22.57 -10.60
CA TRP A 423 28.70 21.82 -9.68
C TRP A 423 30.15 21.76 -10.17
N ARG A 424 30.38 21.44 -11.46
CA ARG A 424 31.72 21.45 -12.05
C ARG A 424 32.31 22.85 -12.13
N ALA A 425 31.53 23.87 -12.47
CA ALA A 425 31.99 25.24 -12.64
C ALA A 425 32.38 25.90 -11.31
N VAL A 426 31.63 25.62 -10.24
CA VAL A 426 31.83 26.25 -8.91
C VAL A 426 32.82 25.47 -8.05
N LEU A 427 32.82 24.13 -8.07
CA LEU A 427 33.67 23.34 -7.18
C LEU A 427 35.00 22.90 -7.80
N SER A 428 35.12 22.83 -9.13
CA SER A 428 36.40 22.47 -9.76
C SER A 428 37.51 23.54 -9.67
N PRO A 429 37.22 24.86 -9.57
CA PRO A 429 38.25 25.86 -9.27
C PRO A 429 38.67 25.86 -7.79
N VAL A 430 37.73 25.57 -6.87
CA VAL A 430 37.98 25.56 -5.41
C VAL A 430 38.82 24.36 -4.99
N ALA A 431 38.56 23.18 -5.57
CA ALA A 431 39.38 21.98 -5.33
C ALA A 431 40.80 22.12 -5.89
N ARG A 432 40.96 22.74 -7.06
CA ARG A 432 42.28 23.01 -7.67
C ARG A 432 43.11 24.05 -6.89
N ARG A 433 42.47 25.07 -6.33
CA ARG A 433 43.14 26.07 -5.48
C ARG A 433 43.58 25.52 -4.11
N ARG A 434 42.89 24.52 -3.55
CA ARG A 434 43.33 23.86 -2.30
C ARG A 434 44.56 22.99 -2.51
N VAL A 435 44.59 22.19 -3.58
CA VAL A 435 45.74 21.32 -3.90
C VAL A 435 46.99 22.14 -4.25
N ALA A 436 46.83 23.27 -4.96
CA ALA A 436 47.95 24.16 -5.25
C ALA A 436 48.54 24.84 -4.00
N LYS A 437 47.76 24.99 -2.92
CA LYS A 437 48.17 25.66 -1.68
C LYS A 437 48.77 24.71 -0.63
N GLU A 438 48.70 23.40 -0.86
CA GLU A 438 49.36 22.34 -0.05
C GLU A 438 50.68 21.87 -0.69
N MET A 439 51.01 22.37 -1.89
CA MET A 439 52.25 22.09 -2.63
C MET A 439 53.25 23.26 -2.61
N GLU A 440 52.86 24.41 -2.07
CA GLU A 440 53.74 25.49 -1.57
C GLU A 440 53.92 25.30 -0.06
#